data_AF-A0A6U1IVZ3-F1
#
_entry.id   AF-A0A6U1IVZ3-F1
#
_cell.length_a   1.000
_cell.length_b   1.000
_cell.length_c   1.000
_cell.angle_alpha   90.00
_cell.angle_beta   90.00
_cell.angle_gamma   90.00
#
_symmetry.space_group_name_H-M   'P 1'
#
loop_
_entity.id
_entity.type
_entity.pdbx_description
1 polymer ?
#
loop_
_entity_poly.entity_id
_entity_poly.type
_entity_poly.pdbx_seq_one_letter_code
_entity_poly.pdbx_strand_id
1 'polypeptide(L)'
;MMRSGKLPSLLPLPRLAEYEPFAGFAKGITMINLLRVTGFASITYYASRCLTTEHLAAQQVLTSIFIFLSIVSQPLLQCCQAFLPSLLPGGATPDFAKAKSTMNAIFATALCLGVVSGVTGTVVSCFGHGMFTTDATVVKHMYGGILAVLYCHLISPIALSVDAVLVAAKDLDSLCWIQAVGLAILLSFMSFASAQGMGLSAIWIAYGSHLLARLALCSWRINKVIPGLLPGQALMAKTH
;
A
#
# COMPACT_ATOMS: atom_id res chain seq x y z
N MET A 1 8.49 -38.82 5.35
CA MET A 1 9.67 -38.31 6.08
C MET A 1 9.18 -37.38 7.19
N MET A 2 9.05 -37.88 8.43
CA MET A 2 8.54 -37.11 9.57
C MET A 2 9.60 -36.09 10.02
N ARG A 3 9.28 -34.79 9.95
CA ARG A 3 10.13 -33.74 10.55
C ARG A 3 9.97 -33.81 12.07
N SER A 4 10.98 -34.33 12.75
CA SER A 4 11.13 -34.29 14.21
C SER A 4 11.00 -32.84 14.69
N GLY A 5 9.98 -32.52 15.49
CA GLY A 5 9.68 -31.19 16.03
C GLY A 5 10.68 -30.67 17.09
N LYS A 6 11.97 -31.00 16.96
CA LYS A 6 13.05 -30.45 17.78
C LYS A 6 13.67 -29.28 17.05
N LEU A 7 13.76 -28.12 17.69
CA LEU A 7 14.55 -26.99 17.19
C LEU A 7 16.02 -27.43 17.03
N PRO A 8 16.63 -27.29 15.84
CA PRO A 8 18.03 -27.67 15.65
C PRO A 8 18.92 -26.82 16.57
N SER A 9 19.84 -27.47 17.28
CA SER A 9 20.56 -26.88 18.41
C SER A 9 21.54 -25.78 18.04
N LEU A 10 21.91 -25.61 16.78
CA LEU A 10 22.63 -24.45 16.25
C LEU A 10 22.26 -24.29 14.76
N LEU A 11 21.65 -23.17 14.39
CA LEU A 11 21.58 -22.77 12.97
C LEU A 11 23.00 -22.38 12.55
N PRO A 12 23.65 -23.10 11.61
CA PRO A 12 24.96 -22.71 11.13
C PRO A 12 24.85 -21.30 10.51
N LEU A 13 25.84 -20.44 10.80
CA LEU A 13 25.89 -19.10 10.19
C LEU A 13 25.89 -19.26 8.66
N PRO A 14 25.01 -18.54 7.94
CA PRO A 14 24.87 -18.67 6.50
C PRO A 14 26.18 -18.27 5.81
N ARG A 15 26.56 -19.02 4.77
CA ARG A 15 27.80 -18.73 4.02
C ARG A 15 27.57 -17.53 3.09
N LEU A 16 28.60 -16.72 2.85
CA LEU A 16 28.49 -15.55 1.95
C LEU A 16 28.01 -15.91 0.53
N ALA A 17 28.26 -17.13 0.06
CA ALA A 17 27.75 -17.64 -1.21
C ALA A 17 26.21 -17.85 -1.22
N GLU A 18 25.61 -18.12 -0.06
CA GLU A 18 24.15 -18.24 0.10
C GLU A 18 23.46 -16.87 0.15
N TYR A 19 24.24 -15.79 0.33
CA TYR A 19 23.74 -14.41 0.39
C TYR A 19 23.55 -13.78 -1.00
N GLU A 20 24.31 -14.20 -2.01
CA GLU A 20 24.30 -13.58 -3.35
C GLU A 20 22.89 -13.56 -4.00
N PRO A 21 22.10 -14.67 -4.00
CA PRO A 21 20.74 -14.65 -4.54
C PRO A 21 19.77 -13.81 -3.68
N PHE A 22 20.05 -13.70 -2.37
CA PHE A 22 19.24 -12.92 -1.44
C PHE A 22 19.52 -11.41 -1.57
N ALA A 23 20.76 -11.03 -1.88
CA ALA A 23 21.20 -9.64 -1.97
C ALA A 23 20.42 -8.86 -3.04
N GLY A 24 20.16 -9.46 -4.20
CA GLY A 24 19.38 -8.84 -5.27
C GLY A 24 17.93 -8.55 -4.84
N PHE A 25 17.29 -9.54 -4.21
CA PHE A 25 15.92 -9.38 -3.69
C PHE A 25 15.87 -8.35 -2.55
N ALA A 26 16.79 -8.45 -1.59
CA ALA A 26 16.88 -7.53 -0.46
C ALA A 26 17.12 -6.08 -0.91
N LYS A 27 17.99 -5.86 -1.91
CA LYS A 27 18.22 -4.54 -2.51
C LYS A 27 16.93 -3.95 -3.08
N GLY A 28 16.19 -4.72 -3.88
CA GLY A 28 14.93 -4.26 -4.47
C GLY A 28 13.89 -3.89 -3.41
N ILE A 29 13.66 -4.77 -2.44
CA ILE A 29 12.70 -4.50 -1.35
C ILE A 29 13.12 -3.31 -0.49
N THR A 30 14.41 -3.17 -0.20
CA THR A 30 14.94 -2.02 0.56
C THR A 30 14.68 -0.72 -0.18
N MET A 31 14.95 -0.69 -1.49
CA MET A 31 14.69 0.49 -2.32
C MET A 31 13.20 0.85 -2.36
N ILE A 32 12.31 -0.13 -2.53
CA ILE A 32 10.85 0.06 -2.51
C ILE A 32 10.41 0.68 -1.17
N ASN A 33 10.91 0.16 -0.05
CA ASN A 33 10.56 0.68 1.27
C ASN A 33 11.14 2.07 1.51
N LEU A 34 12.36 2.34 1.06
CA LEU A 34 12.96 3.67 1.13
C LEU A 34 12.09 4.70 0.40
N LEU A 35 11.68 4.41 -0.84
CA LEU A 35 10.79 5.28 -1.62
C LEU A 35 9.45 5.53 -0.92
N ARG A 36 8.86 4.51 -0.26
CA ARG A 36 7.62 4.65 0.52
C ARG A 36 7.80 5.56 1.74
N VAL A 37 8.87 5.35 2.50
CA VAL A 37 9.21 6.16 3.67
C VAL A 37 9.47 7.60 3.24
N THR A 38 10.22 7.81 2.15
CA THR A 38 10.45 9.15 1.59
C THR A 38 9.13 9.82 1.23
N GLY A 39 8.20 9.14 0.57
CA GLY A 39 6.88 9.72 0.24
C GLY A 39 6.10 10.18 1.46
N PHE A 40 6.02 9.36 2.51
CA PHE A 40 5.37 9.74 3.77
C PHE A 40 6.10 10.87 4.52
N ALA A 41 7.44 10.84 4.52
CA ALA A 41 8.24 11.90 5.11
C ALA A 41 8.02 13.24 4.37
N SER A 42 7.92 13.22 3.04
CA SER A 42 7.63 14.40 2.23
C SER A 42 6.24 14.99 2.51
N ILE A 43 5.23 14.14 2.71
CA ILE A 43 3.89 14.59 3.14
C ILE A 43 3.96 15.32 4.49
N THR A 44 4.69 14.75 5.45
CA THR A 44 4.84 15.35 6.79
C THR A 44 5.61 16.66 6.74
N TYR A 45 6.69 16.70 5.95
CA TYR A 45 7.47 17.91 5.72
C TYR A 45 6.62 19.02 5.10
N TYR A 46 5.83 18.70 4.07
CA TYR A 46 4.90 19.63 3.45
C TYR A 46 3.88 20.17 4.46
N ALA A 47 3.25 19.28 5.23
CA ALA A 47 2.30 19.66 6.27
C ALA A 47 2.94 20.62 7.27
N SER A 48 4.17 20.36 7.70
CA SER A 48 4.87 21.21 8.67
C SER A 48 5.22 22.61 8.14
N ARG A 49 5.42 22.75 6.82
CA ARG A 49 5.91 24.00 6.23
C ARG A 49 4.80 24.92 5.73
N CYS A 50 3.70 24.33 5.27
CA CYS A 50 2.61 25.04 4.58
C CYS A 50 1.35 25.21 5.44
N LEU A 51 1.21 24.48 6.54
CA LEU A 51 0.02 24.53 7.38
C LEU A 51 0.26 25.29 8.68
N THR A 52 -0.82 25.84 9.26
CA THR A 52 -0.79 26.38 10.63
C THR A 52 -0.66 25.25 11.65
N THR A 53 -0.29 25.59 12.89
CA THR A 53 -0.14 24.61 14.00
C THR A 53 -1.37 23.74 14.19
N GLU A 54 -2.57 24.32 14.10
CA GLU A 54 -3.84 23.59 14.27
C GLU A 54 -4.10 22.60 13.14
N HIS A 55 -3.81 22.98 11.90
CA HIS A 55 -3.91 22.09 10.73
C HIS A 55 -2.86 20.97 10.79
N LEU A 56 -1.66 21.25 11.27
CA LEU A 56 -0.63 20.24 11.47
C LEU A 56 -1.03 19.23 12.54
N ALA A 57 -1.63 19.68 13.65
CA ALA A 57 -2.19 18.79 14.67
C ALA A 57 -3.29 17.89 14.10
N ALA A 58 -4.21 18.46 13.32
CA ALA A 58 -5.25 17.70 12.64
C ALA A 58 -4.66 16.65 11.66
N GLN A 59 -3.63 17.03 10.89
CA GLN A 59 -2.91 16.11 10.01
C GLN A 59 -2.32 14.93 10.77
N GLN A 60 -1.70 15.18 11.93
CA GLN A 60 -1.10 14.12 12.74
C GLN A 60 -2.15 13.14 13.26
N VAL A 61 -3.26 13.64 13.81
CA VAL A 61 -4.35 12.78 14.30
C VAL A 61 -4.91 11.91 13.17
N LEU A 62 -5.23 12.50 12.02
CA LEU A 62 -5.73 11.76 10.86
C LEU A 62 -4.70 10.72 10.36
N THR A 63 -3.41 11.07 10.39
CA THR A 63 -2.32 10.16 10.01
C THR A 63 -2.23 8.97 10.95
N SER A 64 -2.32 9.19 12.27
CA SER A 64 -2.30 8.11 13.26
C SER A 64 -3.47 7.15 13.07
N ILE A 65 -4.68 7.67 12.88
CA ILE A 65 -5.88 6.86 12.61
C ILE A 65 -5.69 6.04 11.33
N PHE A 66 -5.22 6.68 10.26
CA PHE A 66 -4.99 6.03 8.97
C PHE A 66 -3.97 4.89 9.07
N ILE A 67 -2.82 5.12 9.71
CA ILE A 67 -1.76 4.12 9.85
C ILE A 67 -2.25 2.95 10.69
N PHE A 68 -2.90 3.22 11.84
CA PHE A 68 -3.41 2.19 12.73
C PHE A 68 -4.38 1.25 12.00
N LEU A 69 -5.33 1.82 11.26
CA LEU A 69 -6.32 1.05 10.51
C LEU A 69 -5.74 0.39 9.25
N SER A 70 -4.63 0.89 8.71
CA SER A 70 -3.96 0.28 7.54
C SER A 70 -3.21 -1.00 7.89
N ILE A 71 -2.86 -1.24 9.17
CA ILE A 71 -2.15 -2.45 9.62
C ILE A 71 -2.93 -3.72 9.29
N VAL A 72 -4.26 -3.68 9.32
CA VAL A 72 -5.11 -4.85 9.02
C VAL A 72 -4.95 -5.38 7.59
N SER A 73 -4.36 -4.58 6.69
CA SER A 73 -4.07 -5.03 5.32
C SER A 73 -2.81 -5.89 5.26
N GLN A 74 -1.89 -5.80 6.22
CA GLN A 74 -0.60 -6.53 6.18
C GLN A 74 -0.72 -8.05 6.01
N PRO A 75 -1.63 -8.74 6.73
CA PRO A 75 -1.83 -10.19 6.52
C PRO A 75 -2.23 -10.53 5.07
N LEU A 76 -2.98 -9.63 4.40
CA LEU A 76 -3.39 -9.83 3.02
C LEU A 76 -2.19 -9.83 2.06
N LEU A 77 -1.25 -8.90 2.26
CA LEU A 77 -0.01 -8.83 1.48
C LEU A 77 0.84 -10.09 1.70
N GLN A 78 0.89 -10.57 2.94
CA GLN A 78 1.60 -11.81 3.28
C GLN A 78 0.96 -13.02 2.62
N CYS A 79 -0.38 -13.10 2.55
CA CYS A 79 -1.08 -14.15 1.80
C CYS A 79 -0.72 -14.14 0.30
N CYS A 80 -0.68 -12.97 -0.35
CA CYS A 80 -0.20 -12.85 -1.73
C CYS A 80 1.21 -13.45 -1.87
N GLN A 81 2.14 -13.00 -1.02
CA GLN A 81 3.56 -13.37 -1.11
C GLN A 81 3.83 -14.82 -0.70
N ALA A 82 2.98 -15.43 0.13
CA ALA A 82 3.13 -16.82 0.55
C ALA A 82 2.57 -17.81 -0.48
N PHE A 83 1.41 -17.50 -1.10
CA PHE A 83 0.70 -18.46 -1.94
C PHE A 83 0.95 -18.30 -3.44
N LEU A 84 1.12 -17.07 -3.94
CA LEU A 84 1.26 -16.86 -5.38
C LEU A 84 2.55 -17.42 -5.98
N PRO A 85 3.74 -17.31 -5.34
CA PRO A 85 4.99 -17.73 -5.99
C PRO A 85 5.01 -19.20 -6.41
N SER A 86 4.34 -20.09 -5.67
CA SER A 86 4.28 -21.51 -6.01
C SER A 86 3.28 -21.83 -7.13
N LEU A 87 2.22 -21.03 -7.27
CA LEU A 87 1.12 -21.23 -8.21
C LEU A 87 1.35 -20.56 -9.57
N LEU A 88 2.19 -19.54 -9.62
CA LEU A 88 2.55 -18.83 -10.86
C LEU A 88 3.42 -19.68 -11.80
N PRO A 89 3.48 -19.33 -13.10
CA PRO A 89 4.40 -19.99 -14.03
C PRO A 89 5.84 -19.96 -13.52
N GLY A 90 6.52 -21.12 -13.55
CA GLY A 90 7.87 -21.27 -12.99
C GLY A 90 7.92 -21.51 -11.47
N GLY A 91 6.77 -21.59 -10.79
CA GLY A 91 6.65 -21.99 -9.39
C GLY A 91 6.81 -23.50 -9.17
N ALA A 92 6.85 -23.91 -7.90
CA ALA A 92 7.01 -25.32 -7.51
C ALA A 92 5.79 -26.19 -7.82
N THR A 93 4.58 -25.60 -7.81
CA THR A 93 3.32 -26.29 -8.08
C THR A 93 2.40 -25.40 -8.93
N PRO A 94 2.75 -25.15 -10.21
CA PRO A 94 2.02 -24.19 -11.04
C PRO A 94 0.55 -24.62 -11.21
N ASP A 95 -0.36 -23.73 -10.83
CA ASP A 95 -1.80 -23.91 -10.98
C ASP A 95 -2.43 -22.52 -11.14
N PHE A 96 -2.59 -22.13 -12.40
CA PHE A 96 -3.06 -20.79 -12.74
C PHE A 96 -4.53 -20.55 -12.34
N ALA A 97 -5.37 -21.60 -12.37
CA ALA A 97 -6.76 -21.50 -11.94
C ALA A 97 -6.83 -21.20 -10.43
N LYS A 98 -6.01 -21.89 -9.64
CA LYS A 98 -5.90 -21.63 -8.21
C LYS A 98 -5.25 -20.28 -7.90
N ALA A 99 -4.25 -19.85 -8.67
CA ALA A 99 -3.67 -18.51 -8.55
C ALA A 99 -4.73 -17.41 -8.75
N LYS A 100 -5.55 -17.53 -9.81
CA LYS A 100 -6.65 -16.61 -10.10
C LYS A 100 -7.74 -16.64 -9.03
N SER A 101 -8.13 -17.83 -8.56
CA SER A 101 -9.10 -17.96 -7.46
C SER A 101 -8.61 -17.29 -6.18
N THR A 102 -7.32 -17.47 -5.87
CA THR A 102 -6.66 -16.84 -4.71
C THR A 102 -6.68 -15.31 -4.87
N MET A 103 -6.35 -14.81 -6.05
CA MET A 103 -6.37 -13.37 -6.32
C MET A 103 -7.76 -12.75 -6.24
N ASN A 104 -8.80 -13.44 -6.71
CA ASN A 104 -10.18 -12.98 -6.56
C ASN A 104 -10.57 -12.86 -5.08
N ALA A 105 -10.23 -13.86 -4.26
CA ALA A 105 -10.51 -13.83 -2.82
C ALA A 105 -9.75 -12.69 -2.13
N ILE A 106 -8.48 -12.49 -2.50
CA ILE A 106 -7.65 -11.40 -1.96
C ILE A 106 -8.24 -10.04 -2.31
N PHE A 107 -8.65 -9.81 -3.56
CA PHE A 107 -9.25 -8.54 -3.99
C PHE A 107 -10.60 -8.28 -3.31
N ALA A 108 -11.46 -9.30 -3.19
CA ALA A 108 -12.73 -9.16 -2.47
C ALA A 108 -12.49 -8.80 -0.99
N THR A 109 -11.49 -9.43 -0.37
CA THR A 109 -11.09 -9.13 1.01
C THR A 109 -10.50 -7.71 1.13
N ALA A 110 -9.65 -7.30 0.18
CA ALA A 110 -9.09 -5.95 0.13
C ALA A 110 -10.19 -4.88 0.07
N LEU A 111 -11.20 -5.10 -0.79
CA LEU A 111 -12.33 -4.17 -0.91
C LEU A 111 -13.12 -4.08 0.40
N CYS A 112 -13.42 -5.22 1.02
CA CYS A 112 -14.09 -5.26 2.32
C CYS A 112 -13.29 -4.53 3.40
N LEU A 113 -11.98 -4.80 3.50
CA LEU A 113 -11.10 -4.13 4.44
C LEU A 113 -11.01 -2.61 4.18
N GLY A 114 -11.01 -2.17 2.93
CA GLY A 114 -11.00 -0.76 2.58
C GLY A 114 -12.26 -0.04 3.05
N VAL A 115 -13.43 -0.66 2.85
CA VAL A 115 -14.71 -0.13 3.34
C VAL A 115 -14.76 -0.12 4.86
N VAL A 116 -14.45 -1.25 5.50
CA VAL A 116 -14.50 -1.38 6.97
C VAL A 116 -13.52 -0.40 7.63
N SER A 117 -12.28 -0.32 7.16
CA SER A 117 -11.28 0.61 7.70
C SER A 117 -11.67 2.06 7.43
N GLY A 118 -12.16 2.40 6.25
CA GLY A 118 -12.60 3.75 5.91
C GLY A 118 -13.78 4.22 6.76
N VAL A 119 -14.81 3.38 6.91
CA VAL A 119 -15.97 3.68 7.77
C VAL A 119 -15.53 3.79 9.23
N THR A 120 -14.73 2.85 9.73
CA THR A 120 -14.22 2.89 11.11
C THR A 120 -13.41 4.16 11.37
N GLY A 121 -12.48 4.51 10.47
CA GLY A 121 -11.66 5.72 10.58
C GLY A 121 -12.50 6.99 10.55
N THR A 122 -13.55 7.02 9.72
CA THR A 122 -14.51 8.13 9.66
C THR A 122 -15.29 8.25 10.98
N VAL A 123 -15.83 7.15 11.50
CA VAL A 123 -16.57 7.11 12.78
C VAL A 123 -15.67 7.55 13.94
N VAL A 124 -14.44 7.05 14.02
CA VAL A 124 -13.47 7.44 15.05
C VAL A 124 -13.10 8.91 14.92
N SER A 125 -12.91 9.42 13.71
CA SER A 125 -12.59 10.85 13.49
C SER A 125 -13.75 11.77 13.84
N CYS A 126 -15.00 11.34 13.64
CA CYS A 126 -16.19 12.14 13.94
C CYS A 126 -16.65 12.07 15.39
N PHE A 127 -16.58 10.92 16.02
CA PHE A 127 -17.19 10.69 17.34
C PHE A 127 -16.16 10.29 18.42
N GLY A 128 -15.01 9.79 18.00
CA GLY A 128 -13.90 9.37 18.88
C GLY A 128 -12.76 10.38 18.98
N HIS A 129 -12.90 11.58 18.40
CA HIS A 129 -11.81 12.58 18.38
C HIS A 129 -11.32 12.97 19.77
N GLY A 130 -12.18 12.87 20.80
CA GLY A 130 -11.83 13.16 22.21
C GLY A 130 -10.73 12.27 22.79
N MET A 131 -10.44 11.12 22.17
CA MET A 131 -9.28 10.29 22.53
C MET A 131 -7.94 10.87 22.07
N PHE A 132 -7.96 11.74 21.07
CA PHE A 132 -6.76 12.28 20.43
C PHE A 132 -6.57 13.78 20.73
N THR A 133 -7.65 14.54 20.81
CA THR A 133 -7.61 15.97 21.08
C THR A 133 -8.94 16.48 21.64
N THR A 134 -8.86 17.50 22.49
CA THR A 134 -10.01 18.26 23.01
C THR A 134 -10.10 19.65 22.37
N ASP A 135 -9.17 20.03 21.49
CA ASP A 135 -9.15 21.32 20.82
C ASP A 135 -10.18 21.38 19.69
N ALA A 136 -11.18 22.27 19.84
CA ALA A 136 -12.28 22.41 18.89
C ALA A 136 -11.83 22.89 17.50
N THR A 137 -10.75 23.67 17.40
CA THR A 137 -10.22 24.14 16.12
C THR A 137 -9.54 23.01 15.37
N VAL A 138 -8.77 22.17 16.08
CA VAL A 138 -8.17 20.95 15.50
C VAL A 138 -9.27 20.01 14.98
N VAL A 139 -10.32 19.79 15.76
CA VAL A 139 -11.47 18.95 15.36
C VAL A 139 -12.14 19.50 14.10
N LYS A 140 -12.33 20.82 14.01
CA LYS A 140 -12.88 21.47 12.80
C LYS A 140 -12.02 21.19 11.56
N HIS A 141 -10.70 21.25 11.69
CA HIS A 141 -9.79 20.93 10.59
C HIS A 141 -9.81 19.44 10.22
N MET A 142 -9.93 18.54 11.21
CA MET A 142 -10.09 17.12 10.96
C MET A 142 -11.29 16.85 10.06
N TYR A 143 -12.46 17.44 10.35
CA TYR A 143 -13.67 17.26 9.54
C TYR A 143 -13.46 17.59 8.05
N GLY A 144 -12.66 18.61 7.73
CA GLY A 144 -12.32 18.95 6.34
C GLY A 144 -11.50 17.88 5.62
N GLY A 145 -10.72 17.08 6.35
CA GLY A 145 -9.86 16.02 5.80
C GLY A 145 -10.50 14.63 5.73
N ILE A 146 -11.57 14.36 6.48
CA ILE A 146 -12.13 13.02 6.66
C ILE A 146 -12.50 12.33 5.34
N LEU A 147 -13.17 13.04 4.42
CA LEU A 147 -13.57 12.43 3.13
C LEU A 147 -12.35 12.06 2.28
N ALA A 148 -11.28 12.84 2.34
CA ALA A 148 -10.04 12.54 1.63
C ALA A 148 -9.29 11.36 2.27
N VAL A 149 -9.36 11.21 3.60
CA VAL A 149 -8.83 10.04 4.32
C VAL A 149 -9.64 8.78 4.01
N LEU A 150 -10.98 8.89 3.97
CA LEU A 150 -11.87 7.80 3.55
C LEU A 150 -11.52 7.32 2.14
N TYR A 151 -11.33 8.25 1.20
CA TYR A 151 -10.87 7.95 -0.15
C TYR A 151 -9.55 7.14 -0.15
N CYS A 152 -8.59 7.52 0.69
CA CYS A 152 -7.34 6.78 0.82
C CYS A 152 -7.55 5.37 1.37
N HIS A 153 -8.41 5.19 2.38
CA HIS A 153 -8.74 3.87 2.94
C HIS A 153 -9.40 2.93 1.94
N LEU A 154 -10.27 3.45 1.07
CA LEU A 154 -10.95 2.62 0.06
C LEU A 154 -9.97 2.04 -0.96
N ILE A 155 -8.90 2.78 -1.29
CA ILE A 155 -7.94 2.39 -2.32
C ILE A 155 -6.77 1.59 -1.75
N SER A 156 -6.30 1.93 -0.55
CA SER A 156 -5.00 1.44 -0.05
C SER A 156 -4.90 -0.09 -0.01
N PRO A 157 -5.88 -0.88 0.46
CA PRO A 157 -5.72 -2.32 0.56
C PRO A 157 -5.59 -2.98 -0.81
N ILE A 158 -6.30 -2.47 -1.82
CA ILE A 158 -6.24 -2.97 -3.19
C ILE A 158 -4.89 -2.60 -3.83
N ALA A 159 -4.46 -1.35 -3.67
CA ALA A 159 -3.16 -0.88 -4.16
C ALA A 159 -1.98 -1.67 -3.54
N LEU A 160 -2.05 -1.95 -2.23
CA LEU A 160 -1.03 -2.75 -1.55
C LEU A 160 -1.06 -4.22 -1.98
N SER A 161 -2.24 -4.76 -2.32
CA SER A 161 -2.37 -6.14 -2.80
C SER A 161 -1.70 -6.33 -4.16
N VAL A 162 -1.83 -5.39 -5.10
CA VAL A 162 -1.14 -5.47 -6.40
C VAL A 162 0.37 -5.31 -6.28
N ASP A 163 0.86 -4.48 -5.35
CA ASP A 163 2.29 -4.42 -5.04
C ASP A 163 2.81 -5.79 -4.57
N ALA A 164 2.05 -6.45 -3.69
CA ALA A 164 2.41 -7.75 -3.16
C ALA A 164 2.46 -8.84 -4.25
N VAL A 165 1.63 -8.74 -5.29
CA VAL A 165 1.69 -9.61 -6.47
C VAL A 165 3.01 -9.43 -7.23
N LEU A 166 3.44 -8.19 -7.47
CA LEU A 166 4.72 -7.93 -8.17
C LEU A 166 5.92 -8.42 -7.35
N VAL A 167 5.87 -8.28 -6.01
CA VAL A 167 6.87 -8.88 -5.12
C VAL A 167 6.85 -10.41 -5.21
N ALA A 168 5.68 -11.03 -5.20
CA ALA A 168 5.54 -12.49 -5.33
C ALA A 168 6.06 -13.00 -6.68
N ALA A 169 5.87 -12.22 -7.74
CA ALA A 169 6.37 -12.47 -9.08
C ALA A 169 7.88 -12.15 -9.25
N LYS A 170 8.54 -11.64 -8.20
CA LYS A 170 9.93 -11.18 -8.19
C LYS A 170 10.23 -10.05 -9.19
N ASP A 171 9.22 -9.30 -9.61
CA ASP A 171 9.35 -8.18 -10.55
C ASP A 171 9.64 -6.86 -9.81
N LEU A 172 10.75 -6.85 -9.06
CA LEU A 172 11.09 -5.77 -8.14
C LEU A 172 11.60 -4.51 -8.85
N ASP A 173 12.25 -4.65 -10.01
CA ASP A 173 12.77 -3.50 -10.76
C ASP A 173 11.63 -2.64 -11.31
N SER A 174 10.61 -3.29 -11.88
CA SER A 174 9.40 -2.60 -12.34
C SER A 174 8.68 -1.93 -11.17
N LEU A 175 8.58 -2.61 -10.02
CA LEU A 175 7.97 -2.04 -8.84
C LEU A 175 8.77 -0.83 -8.33
N CYS A 176 10.11 -0.88 -8.28
CA CYS A 176 10.95 0.28 -7.95
C CYS A 176 10.66 1.47 -8.87
N TRP A 177 10.56 1.25 -10.18
CA TRP A 177 10.23 2.31 -11.14
C TRP A 177 8.83 2.89 -10.90
N ILE A 178 7.83 2.05 -10.67
CA ILE A 178 6.46 2.49 -10.36
C ILE A 178 6.44 3.31 -9.07
N GLN A 179 7.19 2.89 -8.04
CA GLN A 179 7.34 3.65 -6.80
C GLN A 179 7.99 5.02 -7.03
N ALA A 180 9.04 5.08 -7.84
CA ALA A 180 9.75 6.33 -8.14
C ALA A 180 8.88 7.30 -8.94
N VAL A 181 8.17 6.82 -9.96
CA VAL A 181 7.20 7.62 -10.74
C VAL A 181 6.06 8.09 -9.84
N GLY A 182 5.51 7.21 -9.01
CA GLY A 182 4.49 7.56 -8.03
C GLY A 182 4.95 8.64 -7.06
N LEU A 183 6.20 8.57 -6.57
CA LEU A 183 6.79 9.58 -5.72
C LEU A 183 6.92 10.92 -6.45
N ALA A 184 7.40 10.92 -7.70
CA ALA A 184 7.48 12.13 -8.51
C ALA A 184 6.09 12.79 -8.67
N ILE A 185 5.05 12.01 -9.00
CA ILE A 185 3.66 12.50 -9.11
C ILE A 185 3.20 13.13 -7.79
N LEU A 186 3.45 12.46 -6.66
CA LEU A 186 3.09 12.97 -5.33
C LEU A 186 3.77 14.32 -5.06
N LEU A 187 5.08 14.43 -5.30
CA LEU A 187 5.85 15.64 -5.05
C LEU A 187 5.44 16.80 -5.98
N SER A 188 5.15 16.50 -7.25
CA SER A 188 4.62 17.49 -8.20
C SER A 188 3.26 18.02 -7.77
N PHE A 189 2.35 17.13 -7.35
CA PHE A 189 1.04 17.54 -6.84
C PHE A 189 1.18 18.37 -5.57
N MET A 190 2.02 17.97 -4.62
CA MET A 190 2.27 18.74 -3.40
C MET A 190 2.82 20.14 -3.72
N SER A 191 3.79 20.23 -4.63
CA SER A 191 4.34 21.52 -5.07
C SER A 191 3.27 22.43 -5.66
N PHE A 192 2.40 21.87 -6.51
CA PHE A 192 1.26 22.58 -7.07
C PHE A 192 0.26 23.02 -5.99
N ALA A 193 -0.10 22.12 -5.08
CA ALA A 193 -1.02 22.40 -3.98
C ALA A 193 -0.52 23.54 -3.09
N SER A 194 0.80 23.63 -2.84
CA SER A 194 1.40 24.72 -2.07
C SER A 194 1.33 26.04 -2.81
N ALA A 195 1.64 26.04 -4.12
CA ALA A 195 1.53 27.23 -4.95
C ALA A 195 0.09 27.79 -4.99
N GLN A 196 -0.92 26.91 -4.88
CA GLN A 196 -2.34 27.28 -4.85
C GLN A 196 -2.89 27.55 -3.43
N GLY A 197 -2.07 27.43 -2.38
CA GLY A 197 -2.51 27.62 -0.99
C GLY A 197 -3.54 26.59 -0.52
N MET A 198 -3.53 25.38 -1.09
CA MET A 198 -4.50 24.34 -0.75
C MET A 198 -4.23 23.77 0.65
N GLY A 199 -5.31 23.55 1.41
CA GLY A 199 -5.24 23.09 2.80
C GLY A 199 -5.10 21.58 2.99
N LEU A 200 -5.43 21.12 4.19
CA LEU A 200 -5.25 19.73 4.68
C LEU A 200 -5.77 18.64 3.73
N SER A 201 -6.96 18.83 3.16
CA SER A 201 -7.59 17.83 2.28
C SER A 201 -6.76 17.55 1.02
N ALA A 202 -6.01 18.54 0.53
CA ALA A 202 -5.16 18.38 -0.64
C ALA A 202 -4.02 17.40 -0.41
N ILE A 203 -3.49 17.30 0.82
CA ILE A 203 -2.48 16.33 1.22
C ILE A 203 -3.00 14.91 1.02
N TRP A 204 -4.19 14.64 1.54
CA TRP A 204 -4.83 13.33 1.45
C TRP A 204 -5.30 13.00 0.04
N ILE A 205 -5.82 13.97 -0.70
CA ILE A 205 -6.18 13.78 -2.12
C ILE A 205 -4.93 13.43 -2.93
N ALA A 206 -3.80 14.09 -2.70
CA ALA A 206 -2.55 13.77 -3.38
C ALA A 206 -2.08 12.36 -3.05
N TYR A 207 -2.14 11.98 -1.77
CA TYR A 207 -1.75 10.64 -1.34
C TYR A 207 -2.66 9.56 -1.94
N GLY A 208 -3.99 9.76 -1.93
CA GLY A 208 -4.91 8.83 -2.56
C GLY A 208 -4.75 8.78 -4.09
N SER A 209 -4.44 9.91 -4.74
CA SER A 209 -4.11 9.95 -6.17
C SER A 209 -2.82 9.19 -6.49
N HIS A 210 -1.81 9.30 -5.63
CA HIS A 210 -0.60 8.50 -5.68
C HIS A 210 -0.90 7.00 -5.53
N LEU A 211 -1.77 6.61 -4.60
CA LEU A 211 -2.21 5.22 -4.45
C LEU A 211 -2.95 4.71 -5.69
N LEU A 212 -3.82 5.53 -6.28
CA LEU A 212 -4.58 5.19 -7.47
C LEU A 212 -3.68 5.03 -8.71
N ALA A 213 -2.74 5.96 -8.91
CA ALA A 213 -1.76 5.88 -9.98
C ALA A 213 -0.92 4.60 -9.87
N ARG A 214 -0.49 4.25 -8.65
CA ARG A 214 0.23 3.01 -8.38
C ARG A 214 -0.62 1.78 -8.65
N LEU A 215 -1.87 1.77 -8.19
CA LEU A 215 -2.81 0.69 -8.50
C LEU A 215 -2.94 0.48 -10.02
N ALA A 216 -3.10 1.56 -10.80
CA ALA A 216 -3.20 1.49 -12.25
C ALA A 216 -1.91 0.96 -12.90
N LEU A 217 -0.75 1.50 -12.53
CA LEU A 217 0.55 1.10 -13.09
C LEU A 217 0.93 -0.35 -12.72
N CYS A 218 0.74 -0.74 -11.45
CA CYS A 218 0.97 -2.11 -11.00
C CYS A 218 0.01 -3.07 -11.71
N SER A 219 -1.28 -2.72 -11.83
CA SER A 219 -2.25 -3.55 -12.56
C SER A 219 -1.86 -3.71 -14.02
N TRP A 220 -1.49 -2.61 -14.70
CA TRP A 220 -0.99 -2.66 -16.07
C TRP A 220 0.23 -3.58 -16.22
N ARG A 221 1.18 -3.49 -15.29
CA ARG A 221 2.38 -4.34 -15.31
C ARG A 221 2.04 -5.80 -15.08
N ILE A 222 1.19 -6.11 -14.09
CA ILE A 222 0.72 -7.48 -13.83
C ILE A 222 0.04 -8.04 -15.07
N ASN A 223 -0.77 -7.25 -15.78
CA ASN A 223 -1.43 -7.71 -17.01
C ASN A 223 -0.45 -8.10 -18.11
N LYS A 224 0.71 -7.42 -18.18
CA LYS A 224 1.76 -7.74 -19.16
C LYS A 224 2.58 -8.97 -18.78
N VAL A 225 2.85 -9.17 -17.49
CA VAL A 225 3.72 -10.26 -17.01
C VAL A 225 2.94 -11.54 -16.73
N ILE A 226 1.71 -11.40 -16.22
CA ILE A 226 0.84 -12.49 -15.77
C ILE A 226 -0.60 -12.22 -16.26
N PRO A 227 -0.85 -12.38 -17.57
CA PRO A 227 -2.16 -12.10 -18.16
C PRO A 227 -3.22 -13.03 -17.58
N GLY A 228 -4.41 -12.49 -17.29
CA GLY A 228 -5.57 -13.21 -16.76
C GLY A 228 -5.63 -13.31 -15.23
N LEU A 229 -4.61 -12.82 -14.51
CA LEU A 229 -4.50 -12.99 -13.06
C LEU A 229 -5.47 -12.10 -12.26
N LEU A 230 -5.64 -10.83 -12.66
CA LEU A 230 -6.47 -9.89 -11.89
C LEU A 230 -7.96 -10.06 -12.21
N PRO A 231 -8.85 -9.76 -11.25
CA PRO A 231 -10.29 -9.79 -11.46
C PRO A 231 -10.72 -8.86 -12.61
N GLY A 232 -11.76 -9.23 -13.37
CA GLY A 232 -12.36 -8.37 -14.40
C GLY A 232 -11.71 -8.41 -15.80
N GLN A 233 -10.56 -9.06 -15.98
CA GLN A 233 -9.87 -9.10 -17.27
C GLN A 233 -10.60 -9.91 -18.37
N ALA A 234 -11.47 -10.85 -17.99
CA ALA A 234 -12.23 -11.67 -18.95
C ALA A 234 -13.30 -10.86 -19.74
N LEU A 235 -13.68 -9.67 -19.25
CA LEU A 235 -14.63 -8.78 -19.93
C LEU A 235 -13.97 -7.94 -21.03
N MET A 236 -12.67 -7.61 -20.91
CA MET A 236 -11.95 -6.77 -21.88
C MET A 236 -11.34 -7.58 -23.03
N ALA A 237 -11.15 -8.88 -22.86
CA ALA A 237 -10.64 -9.78 -23.91
C ALA A 237 -11.72 -10.24 -24.91
N LYS A 238 -13.01 -9.94 -24.66
CA LYS A 238 -14.12 -10.25 -25.57
C LYS A 238 -14.56 -9.06 -26.44
N THR A 239 -13.89 -7.92 -26.33
CA THR A 239 -14.21 -6.68 -27.06
C THR A 239 -13.20 -6.35 -28.18
N HIS A 240 -12.37 -7.33 -28.59
CA HIS A 240 -11.51 -7.24 -29.76
C HIS A 240 -11.69 -8.46 -30.66
#